data_AF-A0A6C0ILZ3-F1
#
_entry.id   AF-A0A6C0ILZ3-F1
#
_cell.length_a   1.000
_cell.length_b   1.000
_cell.length_c   1.000
_cell.angle_alpha   90.00
_cell.angle_beta   90.00
_cell.angle_gamma   90.00
#
_symmetry.space_group_name_H-M   'P 1'
#
loop_
_entity.id
_entity.type
_entity.pdbx_description
1 polymer ?
#
loop_
_entity_poly.entity_id
_entity_poly.type
_entity_poly.pdbx_seq_one_letter_code
_entity_poly.pdbx_strand_id
1 'polypeptide(L)'
;MTLFNKIPKVFKVFKCISFKIFIASFLIGLLFLYLMGPQNKKVYVYPSPQTIDRAIFQDKAEQCFLYKEENVDCPTNKKDISVIPVQ
;
A
#
# COMPACT_ATOMS: atom_id res chain seq x y z
N MET A 1 38.86 36.49 -13.08
CA MET A 1 39.71 35.33 -12.73
C MET A 1 39.91 35.33 -11.22
N THR A 2 39.00 34.72 -10.45
CA THR A 2 39.19 34.31 -9.04
C THR A 2 37.86 33.76 -8.53
N LEU A 3 37.59 32.47 -8.79
CA LEU A 3 36.54 31.74 -8.10
C LEU A 3 36.96 30.27 -8.03
N PHE A 4 38.13 30.06 -7.43
CA PHE A 4 38.54 28.75 -6.96
C PHE A 4 38.73 28.83 -5.46
N ASN A 5 38.24 27.79 -4.79
CA ASN A 5 38.64 27.39 -3.46
C ASN A 5 37.90 28.00 -2.25
N LYS A 6 36.64 27.58 -2.07
CA LYS A 6 36.17 27.22 -0.73
C LYS A 6 35.10 26.12 -0.83
N ILE A 7 35.55 24.88 -1.02
CA ILE A 7 34.73 23.68 -0.85
C ILE A 7 34.98 23.20 0.59
N PRO A 8 34.08 23.46 1.55
CA PRO A 8 34.36 23.16 2.93
C PRO A 8 34.03 21.69 3.22
N LYS A 9 35.04 20.95 3.68
CA LYS A 9 34.90 19.86 4.66
C LYS A 9 34.14 18.57 4.27
N VAL A 10 33.75 18.34 3.01
CA VAL A 10 33.13 17.05 2.62
C VAL A 10 34.17 15.91 2.46
N PHE A 11 35.44 16.27 2.25
CA PHE A 11 36.50 15.31 1.88
C PHE A 11 37.03 14.43 3.03
N LYS A 12 36.72 14.73 4.29
CA LYS A 12 37.31 14.03 5.45
C LYS A 12 36.62 12.69 5.79
N VAL A 13 35.36 12.50 5.40
CA VAL A 13 34.58 11.28 5.74
C VAL A 13 34.99 10.08 4.88
N PHE A 14 35.31 10.31 3.61
CA PHE A 14 35.84 9.29 2.68
C PHE A 14 37.24 8.78 3.04
N LYS A 15 37.87 9.29 4.10
CA LYS A 15 39.16 8.81 4.62
C LYS A 15 39.00 7.61 5.58
N CYS A 16 37.83 7.44 6.19
CA CYS A 16 37.59 6.40 7.19
C CYS A 16 36.73 5.23 6.68
N ILE A 17 36.03 5.41 5.55
CA ILE A 17 35.12 4.41 4.97
C ILE A 17 35.49 4.16 3.51
N SER A 18 35.74 2.89 3.19
CA SER A 18 35.96 2.44 1.82
C SER A 18 34.66 2.49 1.03
N PHE A 19 34.62 3.31 -0.02
CA PHE A 19 33.43 3.52 -0.86
C PHE A 19 32.82 2.21 -1.41
N LYS A 20 33.67 1.24 -1.78
CA LYS A 20 33.23 -0.09 -2.26
C LYS A 20 32.46 -0.87 -1.21
N ILE A 21 32.91 -0.83 0.05
CA ILE A 21 32.29 -1.54 1.17
C ILE A 21 30.94 -0.89 1.52
N PHE A 22 30.89 0.45 1.50
CA PHE A 22 29.65 1.18 1.68
C PHE A 22 28.58 0.77 0.67
N ILE A 23 28.90 0.77 -0.63
CA ILE A 23 27.94 0.36 -1.66
C ILE A 23 27.55 -1.11 -1.50
N ALA A 24 28.49 -2.01 -1.20
CA ALA A 24 28.17 -3.41 -0.97
C ALA A 24 27.17 -3.59 0.19
N SER A 25 27.41 -2.94 1.33
CA SER A 25 26.49 -2.99 2.48
C SER A 25 25.12 -2.38 2.18
N PHE A 26 25.07 -1.30 1.40
CA PHE A 26 23.82 -0.64 1.02
C PHE A 26 22.96 -1.53 0.11
N LEU A 27 23.58 -2.20 -0.88
CA LEU A 27 22.89 -3.15 -1.75
C LEU A 27 22.35 -4.36 -0.98
N ILE A 28 23.12 -4.88 -0.01
CA ILE A 28 22.66 -5.97 0.86
C ILE A 28 21.46 -5.51 1.71
N GLY A 29 21.50 -4.29 2.25
CA GLY A 29 20.37 -3.73 3.01
C GLY A 29 19.11 -3.55 2.15
N LEU A 30 19.26 -3.07 0.91
CA LEU A 30 18.14 -2.94 -0.03
C LEU A 30 17.56 -4.31 -0.41
N LEU A 31 18.41 -5.31 -0.65
CA LEU A 31 17.97 -6.68 -0.93
C LEU A 31 17.17 -7.25 0.24
N PHE A 32 17.64 -7.04 1.48
CA PHE A 32 16.95 -7.51 2.67
C PHE A 32 15.55 -6.88 2.82
N LEU A 33 15.44 -5.57 2.61
CA LEU A 33 14.15 -4.88 2.62
C LEU A 33 13.20 -5.42 1.54
N TYR A 34 13.72 -5.66 0.34
CA TYR A 34 12.94 -6.23 -0.76
C TYR A 34 12.39 -7.62 -0.41
N LEU A 35 13.21 -8.47 0.19
CA LEU A 35 12.81 -9.81 0.59
C LEU A 35 11.81 -9.82 1.76
N MET A 36 11.93 -8.89 2.72
CA MET A 36 10.96 -8.80 3.83
C MET A 36 9.56 -8.40 3.36
N GLY A 37 9.45 -7.65 2.26
CA GLY A 37 8.19 -7.25 1.67
C GLY A 37 7.35 -6.30 2.55
N PRO A 38 6.36 -5.60 1.97
CA PRO A 38 5.43 -4.79 2.74
C PRO A 38 4.49 -5.70 3.56
N GLN A 39 4.15 -5.26 4.77
CA GLN A 39 3.07 -5.90 5.52
C GLN A 39 1.73 -5.57 4.87
N ASN A 40 1.06 -6.58 4.32
CA ASN A 40 -0.28 -6.43 3.78
C ASN A 40 -1.27 -6.29 4.93
N LYS A 41 -1.78 -5.07 5.16
CA LYS A 41 -2.86 -4.85 6.11
C LYS A 41 -4.17 -5.28 5.47
N LYS A 42 -4.77 -6.38 5.97
CA LYS A 42 -6.13 -6.78 5.60
C LYS A 42 -7.11 -5.75 6.17
N VAL A 43 -7.80 -5.01 5.30
CA VAL A 43 -8.90 -4.12 5.68
C VAL A 43 -10.21 -4.81 5.29
N TYR A 44 -11.07 -5.04 6.27
CA TYR A 44 -12.40 -5.59 6.03
C TYR A 44 -13.34 -4.45 5.62
N VAL A 45 -13.68 -4.41 4.33
CA VAL A 45 -14.61 -3.42 3.76
C VAL A 45 -15.87 -4.16 3.34
N TYR A 46 -17.03 -3.66 3.76
CA TYR A 46 -18.32 -4.20 3.33
C TYR A 46 -18.70 -3.63 1.96
N PRO A 47 -19.32 -4.43 1.07
CA PRO A 47 -19.83 -3.92 -0.20
C PRO A 47 -20.90 -2.87 0.06
N SER A 48 -20.59 -1.60 -0.22
CA SER A 48 -21.56 -0.50 -0.24
C SER A 48 -21.75 -0.02 -1.68
N PRO A 49 -22.91 0.53 -2.05
CA PRO A 49 -23.17 1.03 -3.41
C PRO A 49 -22.06 1.94 -3.94
N GLN A 50 -21.45 2.73 -3.06
CA GLN A 50 -20.37 3.67 -3.41
C GLN A 50 -19.00 2.99 -3.63
N THR A 51 -18.81 1.76 -3.15
CA THR A 51 -17.52 1.05 -3.13
C THR A 51 -17.52 -0.21 -4.00
N ILE A 52 -18.70 -0.70 -4.41
CA ILE A 52 -18.86 -1.92 -5.21
C ILE A 52 -18.04 -1.89 -6.50
N ASP A 53 -17.96 -0.75 -7.18
CA ASP A 53 -17.23 -0.62 -8.45
C ASP A 53 -15.69 -0.56 -8.30
N ARG A 54 -15.18 -0.40 -7.07
CA ARG A 54 -13.76 -0.12 -6.82
C ARG A 54 -13.03 -1.21 -6.05
N ALA A 55 -13.74 -2.23 -5.59
CA ALA A 55 -13.20 -3.28 -4.75
C ALA A 55 -13.60 -4.68 -5.25
N ILE A 56 -12.64 -5.60 -5.24
CA ILE A 56 -12.87 -7.04 -5.40
C ILE A 56 -13.00 -7.63 -3.99
N PHE A 57 -14.06 -8.38 -3.75
CA PHE A 57 -14.34 -8.94 -2.44
C PHE A 57 -13.89 -10.40 -2.41
N GLN A 58 -13.15 -10.78 -1.36
CA GLN A 58 -12.72 -12.15 -1.14
C GLN A 58 -13.58 -12.77 -0.04
N ASP A 59 -14.16 -13.94 -0.29
CA ASP A 59 -14.93 -14.68 0.70
C ASP A 59 -14.03 -15.52 1.63
N LYS A 60 -14.65 -16.24 2.57
CA LYS A 60 -13.95 -17.15 3.49
C LYS A 60 -13.42 -18.41 2.81
N ALA A 61 -13.86 -18.72 1.59
CA ALA A 61 -13.39 -19.83 0.77
C ALA A 61 -12.32 -19.39 -0.24
N GLU A 62 -11.74 -18.20 -0.03
CA GLU A 62 -10.71 -17.57 -0.87
C GLU A 62 -11.13 -17.29 -2.32
N GLN A 63 -12.43 -17.28 -2.59
CA GLN A 63 -12.99 -16.96 -3.89
C GLN A 63 -13.17 -15.45 -4.02
N CYS A 64 -12.83 -14.90 -5.19
CA CYS A 64 -12.92 -13.47 -5.48
C CYS A 64 -14.17 -13.17 -6.29
N PHE A 65 -14.97 -12.19 -5.84
CA PHE A 65 -16.22 -11.79 -6.47
C PHE A 65 -16.28 -10.28 -6.73
N LEU A 66 -17.01 -9.93 -7.78
CA LEU A 66 -17.44 -8.58 -8.08
C LEU A 66 -18.93 -8.50 -7.85
N TYR A 67 -19.37 -7.54 -7.04
CA TYR A 67 -20.79 -7.24 -6.92
C TYR A 67 -21.19 -6.32 -8.08
N LYS A 68 -22.42 -6.48 -8.57
CA LYS A 68 -23.04 -5.56 -9.50
C LYS A 68 -24.31 -5.06 -8.85
N GLU A 69 -24.42 -3.74 -8.72
CA GLU A 69 -25.64 -3.13 -8.22
C GLU A 69 -26.70 -3.08 -9.33
N GLU A 70 -27.95 -3.32 -8.93
CA GLU A 70 -29.12 -3.16 -9.79
C GLU A 70 -30.10 -2.24 -9.06
N ASN A 71 -30.51 -1.18 -9.72
CA ASN A 71 -31.53 -0.28 -9.17
C ASN A 71 -32.90 -0.91 -9.41
N VAL A 72 -33.58 -1.25 -8.31
CA VAL A 72 -34.93 -1.80 -8.31
C VAL A 72 -35.88 -0.85 -7.61
N ASP A 73 -37.15 -0.86 -8.01
CA ASP A 73 -38.19 -0.11 -7.32
C ASP A 73 -38.35 -0.62 -5.89
N CYS A 74 -38.37 0.30 -4.92
CA CYS A 74 -38.55 -0.08 -3.52
C CYS A 74 -39.94 -0.69 -3.31
N PRO A 75 -40.05 -1.88 -2.69
CA PRO A 75 -41.34 -2.51 -2.44
C PRO A 75 -42.18 -1.65 -1.49
N THR A 76 -43.49 -1.58 -1.73
CA THR A 76 -44.44 -0.81 -0.90
C THR A 76 -44.48 -1.32 0.55
N ASN A 77 -44.20 -2.61 0.76
CA ASN A 77 -44.18 -3.23 2.06
C ASN A 77 -42.77 -3.19 2.67
N LYS A 78 -42.63 -2.48 3.80
CA LYS A 78 -41.35 -2.27 4.49
C LYS A 78 -40.72 -3.56 5.05
N LYS A 79 -41.50 -4.65 5.18
CA LYS A 79 -41.00 -5.94 5.68
C LYS A 79 -40.14 -6.69 4.66
N ASP A 80 -40.28 -6.35 3.38
CA ASP A 80 -39.54 -7.00 2.29
C ASP A 80 -38.16 -6.34 2.07
N ILE A 81 -37.84 -5.31 2.85
CA ILE A 81 -36.56 -4.59 2.82
C ILE A 81 -35.61 -5.23 3.85
N SER A 82 -34.47 -5.73 3.37
CA SER A 82 -33.40 -6.24 4.22
C SER A 82 -32.68 -5.10 4.94
N VAL A 83 -32.82 -5.03 6.26
CA VAL A 83 -32.09 -4.06 7.09
C VAL A 83 -30.78 -4.69 7.54
N ILE A 84 -29.67 -4.11 7.10
CA ILE A 84 -28.33 -4.53 7.53
C ILE A 84 -28.05 -3.84 8.88
N PRO A 85 -27.72 -4.57 9.95
CA PRO A 85 -27.41 -3.96 11.24
C PRO A 85 -26.12 -3.15 11.16
N VAL A 86 -26.08 -2.02 11.88
CA VAL A 86 -24.84 -1.27 12.11
C VAL A 86 -23.97 -2.11 13.04
N GLN A 87 -22.77 -2.48 12.57
CA GLN A 87 -21.79 -3.23 13.35
C GLN A 87 -20.96 -2.30 14.24
#